data_AF-A0A3B0UJ46-F1
#
_entry.id   AF-A0A3B0UJ46-F1
#
_cell.length_a   1.000
_cell.length_b   1.000
_cell.length_c   1.000
_cell.angle_alpha   90.00
_cell.angle_beta   90.00
_cell.angle_gamma   90.00
#
_symmetry.space_group_name_H-M   'P 1'
#
loop_
_entity.id
_entity.type
_entity.pdbx_description
1 polymer ?
#
loop_
_entity_poly.entity_id
_entity_poly.type
_entity_poly.pdbx_seq_one_letter_code
_entity_poly.pdbx_strand_id
1 'polypeptide(L)' 'MITVKLFGITREIVGSPILKIEETLESVGQLKAYMISTYPQIKGLNSLLIAVNSEYAKDEIALKPTD' A
#
# COMPACT_ATOMS: atom_id res chain seq x y z
N MET A 1 1.74 -13.13 2.72
CA MET A 1 0.43 -12.47 2.91
C MET A 1 0.70 -11.16 3.62
N ILE A 2 0.48 -10.03 2.96
CA ILE A 2 0.76 -8.69 3.51
C ILE A 2 -0.57 -8.05 3.88
N THR A 3 -0.64 -7.42 5.05
CA THR A 3 -1.84 -6.72 5.52
C THR A 3 -1.61 -5.22 5.51
N VAL A 4 -2.27 -4.52 4.59
CA VAL A 4 -2.17 -3.07 4.45
C VAL A 4 -3.34 -2.40 5.15
N LYS A 5 -3.04 -1.47 6.07
CA LYS A 5 -4.06 -0.63 6.70
C LYS A 5 -4.20 0.66 5.91
N LEU A 6 -5.45 1.02 5.63
CA LEU A 6 -5.80 2.15 4.78
C LEU A 6 -6.46 3.25 5.60
N PHE A 7 -6.13 4.50 5.31
CA PHE A 7 -6.57 5.67 6.05
C PHE A 7 -7.03 6.80 5.12
N GLY A 8 -8.01 7.59 5.58
CA GLY A 8 -8.59 8.69 4.81
C GLY A 8 -9.13 8.24 3.45
N ILE A 9 -8.81 9.00 2.40
CA ILE A 9 -9.32 8.79 1.04
C ILE A 9 -8.94 7.41 0.48
N THR A 10 -7.78 6.86 0.86
CA THR A 10 -7.38 5.51 0.39
C THR A 10 -8.34 4.42 0.87
N ARG A 11 -8.87 4.54 2.09
CA ARG A 11 -9.89 3.63 2.62
C ARG A 11 -11.23 3.79 1.88
N GLU A 12 -11.61 5.02 1.52
CA GLU A 12 -12.83 5.26 0.73
C GLU A 12 -12.72 4.68 -0.68
N ILE A 13 -11.55 4.85 -1.31
CA ILE A 13 -11.23 4.31 -2.64
C ILE A 13 -11.29 2.78 -2.68
N VAL A 14 -10.71 2.12 -1.67
CA VAL A 14 -10.70 0.64 -1.59
C VAL A 14 -12.01 0.09 -1.04
N GLY A 15 -12.77 0.90 -0.30
CA GLY A 15 -14.00 0.49 0.38
C GLY A 15 -13.77 -0.33 1.65
N SER A 16 -12.52 -0.57 2.04
CA SER A 16 -12.15 -1.35 3.22
C SER A 16 -11.02 -0.66 4.00
N PRO A 17 -11.06 -0.68 5.35
CA PRO A 17 -9.96 -0.17 6.17
C PRO A 17 -8.71 -1.07 6.12
N ILE A 18 -8.86 -2.30 5.66
CA ILE A 18 -7.78 -3.30 5.61
C ILE A 18 -7.81 -3.96 4.23
N LEU A 19 -6.67 -3.96 3.55
CA LEU A 19 -6.45 -4.68 2.31
C LEU A 19 -5.46 -5.81 2.57
N LYS A 20 -5.88 -7.04 2.28
CA LYS A 20 -5.00 -8.21 2.35
C LYS A 20 -4.49 -8.50 0.94
N ILE A 21 -3.17 -8.56 0.81
CA ILE A 21 -2.52 -8.86 -0.45
C ILE A 21 -1.87 -10.23 -0.31
N GLU A 22 -2.28 -11.15 -1.17
CA GLU A 22 -1.74 -12.51 -1.22
C GLU A 22 -0.51 -12.61 -2.12
N GLU A 23 -0.27 -11.60 -2.96
CA GLU A 23 0.93 -11.50 -3.79
C GLU A 23 2.20 -11.23 -2.99
N THR A 24 3.30 -11.77 -3.51
CA THR A 24 4.65 -11.56 -2.99
C THR A 24 5.18 -10.24 -3.53
N LEU A 25 4.98 -9.17 -2.76
CA LEU A 25 5.51 -7.85 -3.07
C LEU A 25 6.85 -7.69 -2.36
N GLU A 26 7.90 -7.43 -3.12
CA GLU A 26 9.27 -7.34 -2.60
C GLU A 26 9.62 -5.93 -2.11
N SER A 27 8.85 -4.91 -2.53
CA SER A 27 9.10 -3.52 -2.16
C SER A 27 7.83 -2.70 -2.05
N VAL A 28 7.92 -1.61 -1.28
CA VAL A 28 6.86 -0.62 -1.16
C VAL A 28 6.49 -0.01 -2.51
N GLY A 29 7.47 0.14 -3.42
CA GLY A 29 7.24 0.54 -4.80
C GLY A 29 6.35 -0.44 -5.56
N GLN A 30 6.60 -1.76 -5.46
CA GLN A 30 5.73 -2.77 -6.06
C GLN A 30 4.34 -2.75 -5.43
N LEU A 31 4.24 -2.63 -4.11
CA LEU A 31 2.95 -2.50 -3.42
C LEU A 31 2.14 -1.30 -3.93
N LYS A 32 2.80 -0.15 -4.06
CA LYS A 32 2.18 1.06 -4.57
C LYS A 32 1.74 0.91 -6.02
N ALA A 33 2.59 0.30 -6.86
CA ALA A 33 2.26 0.03 -8.26
C ALA A 33 1.05 -0.92 -8.38
N TYR A 34 1.02 -1.98 -7.57
CA TYR A 34 -0.11 -2.89 -7.48
C TYR A 34 -1.39 -2.16 -7.09
N MET A 35 -1.36 -1.38 -6.00
CA MET A 35 -2.50 -0.59 -5.55
C MET A 35 -2.97 0.42 -6.60
N ILE A 36 -2.07 1.08 -7.34
CA ILE A 36 -2.43 1.99 -8.43
C ILE A 36 -3.04 1.22 -9.61
N SER A 37 -2.54 0.03 -9.92
CA SER A 37 -3.07 -0.79 -11.01
C SER A 37 -4.46 -1.32 -10.69
N THR A 38 -4.70 -1.75 -9.45
CA THR A 38 -6.02 -2.23 -8.99
C THR A 38 -6.98 -1.06 -8.74
N TYR A 39 -6.47 0.05 -8.20
CA TYR A 39 -7.23 1.24 -7.83
C TYR A 39 -6.59 2.50 -8.46
N PRO A 40 -6.84 2.78 -9.75
CA PRO A 40 -6.25 3.92 -10.46
C PRO A 40 -6.59 5.27 -9.83
N GLN A 41 -7.69 5.34 -9.07
CA GLN A 41 -8.09 6.49 -8.25
C GLN A 41 -7.03 6.89 -7.20
N ILE A 42 -6.20 5.95 -6.72
CA ILE A 42 -5.09 6.24 -5.80
C ILE A 42 -3.99 7.06 -6.48
N LYS A 43 -3.82 6.91 -7.81
CA LYS A 43 -2.81 7.68 -8.58
C LYS A 43 -3.05 9.19 -8.52
N GLY A 44 -4.30 9.61 -8.36
CA GLY A 44 -4.66 11.03 -8.21
C GLY A 44 -4.26 11.63 -6.87
N LEU A 45 -3.87 10.81 -5.90
CA LEU A 45 -3.44 11.28 -4.58
C LEU A 45 -1.97 11.73 -4.64
N ASN A 46 -1.75 13.05 -4.62
CA ASN A 46 -0.40 13.63 -4.59
C ASN A 46 0.37 13.35 -3.29
N SER A 47 -0.32 12.95 -2.21
CA SER A 47 0.27 12.82 -0.88
C SER A 47 0.05 11.43 -0.27
N LEU A 48 0.35 10.37 -1.04
CA LEU A 48 0.33 9.00 -0.53
C LEU A 48 1.59 8.71 0.29
N LEU A 49 1.43 8.58 1.60
CA LEU A 49 2.47 8.09 2.51
C LEU A 49 2.19 6.63 2.86
N ILE A 50 3.23 5.80 2.84
CA ILE A 50 3.14 4.39 3.23
C ILE A 50 4.00 4.23 4.48
N ALA A 51 3.52 3.48 5.45
CA ALA A 51 4.28 3.12 6.64
C ALA A 51 4.39 1.60 6.74
N VAL A 52 5.61 1.11 6.97
CA VAL A 52 5.93 -0.32 7.17
C VAL A 52 6.53 -0.43 8.57
N ASN A 53 6.05 -1.36 9.39
CA ASN A 53 6.45 -1.47 10.80
C ASN A 53 6.33 -0.17 11.63
N SER A 54 5.31 0.65 11.35
CA SER A 54 5.10 1.97 12.00
C SER A 54 6.12 3.04 11.63
N GLU A 55 6.97 2.81 10.62
CA GLU A 55 7.93 3.77 10.12
C GLU A 55 7.59 4.17 8.69
N TYR A 56 7.71 5.45 8.35
CA TYR A 56 7.43 5.94 7.00
C TYR A 56 8.40 5.30 6.01
N ALA A 57 7.83 4.55 5.07
CA ALA A 57 8.59 3.81 4.09
C ALA A 57 8.54 4.52 2.74
N LYS A 58 9.71 4.64 2.12
CA LYS A 58 9.83 5.07 0.72
C LYS A 58 9.62 3.88 -0.21
N ASP A 59 9.39 4.16 -1.49
CA ASP A 59 9.22 3.15 -2.54
C ASP A 59 10.41 2.18 -2.65
N GLU A 60 11.61 2.62 -2.29
CA GLU A 60 12.85 1.82 -2.28
C GLU A 60 12.95 0.83 -1.11
N ILE A 61 12.09 0.94 -0.09
CA ILE A 61 12.11 0.02 1.06
C ILE A 61 11.61 -1.35 0.60
N ALA A 62 12.40 -2.38 0.88
CA ALA A 62 12.00 -3.76 0.67
C ALA A 62 10.92 -4.15 1.69
N LEU A 63 9.80 -4.70 1.20
CA LEU A 63 8.75 -5.29 2.02
C LEU A 63 9.11 -6.75 2.28
N LYS A 64 9.06 -7.17 3.55
CA LYS A 64 9.14 -8.59 3.88
C LYS A 64 7.72 -9.14 4.00
N PRO A 65 7.49 -10.40 3.62
CA PRO A 65 6.20 -11.05 3.79
C PRO A 65 5.78 -11.24 5.27
N THR A 66 6.64 -10.89 6.23
CA THR A 66 6.39 -10.89 7.67
C THR A 66 6.08 -9.50 8.26
N ASP A 67 6.10 -8.45 7.44
CA ASP A 67 5.81 -7.06 7.87
C ASP A 67 4.31 -6.71 7.85
#